data_AF-A0A933ZT02-F1
#
_entry.id   AF-A0A933ZT02-F1
#
_cell.length_a   1.000
_cell.length_b   1.000
_cell.length_c   1.000
_cell.angle_alpha   90.00
_cell.angle_beta   90.00
_cell.angle_gamma   90.00
#
_symmetry.space_group_name_H-M   'P 1'
#
loop_
_entity.id
_entity.type
_entity.pdbx_description
1 polymer ?
#
loop_
_entity_poly.entity_id
_entity_poly.type
_entity_poly.pdbx_seq_one_letter_code
_entity_poly.pdbx_strand_id
1 'polypeptide(L)'
;MDSYAPVKLAPSLVPQAPRFTLEDLVLSAETRGHVLRVLAMRRHESLVFDTWGLGALPHFTRRCAINLHGPPGTGKTSLAHAMAHALGRDLLCVRYSDIESRYVGDTPQ
;
A
#
# COMPACT_ATOMS: atom_id res chain seq x y z
N MET A 1 8.75 15.89 17.33
CA MET A 1 8.61 14.45 17.61
C MET A 1 7.56 13.91 16.63
N ASP A 2 7.83 13.56 15.37
CA ASP A 2 9.06 13.50 14.58
C ASP A 2 8.76 14.09 13.20
N SER A 3 9.60 15.03 12.76
CA SER A 3 9.52 15.65 11.44
C SER A 3 10.04 14.66 10.41
N TYR A 4 9.15 13.81 9.88
CA TYR A 4 9.46 13.02 8.69
C TYR A 4 9.68 13.98 7.52
N ALA A 5 10.94 14.26 7.20
CA ALA A 5 11.29 14.94 5.96
C ALA A 5 10.68 14.14 4.80
N PRO A 6 10.12 14.81 3.77
CA PRO A 6 9.58 14.09 2.62
C PRO A 6 10.68 13.23 2.04
N VAL A 7 10.49 11.90 2.04
CA VAL A 7 11.38 10.98 1.35
C VAL A 7 11.41 11.42 -0.11
N LYS A 8 12.56 11.96 -0.54
CA LYS A 8 12.78 12.32 -1.94
C LYS A 8 12.75 11.01 -2.73
N LEU A 9 11.59 10.73 -3.33
CA LEU A 9 11.37 9.55 -4.17
C LEU A 9 12.53 9.47 -5.17
N ALA A 10 13.18 8.32 -5.23
CA ALA A 10 14.28 8.13 -6.17
C ALA A 10 13.76 8.37 -7.60
N PRO A 11 14.55 8.96 -8.50
CA PRO A 11 14.12 9.23 -9.88
C PRO A 11 13.72 7.96 -10.66
N SER A 12 14.07 6.77 -10.16
CA SER A 12 13.72 5.46 -10.73
C SER A 12 12.37 4.90 -10.27
N LEU A 13 11.67 5.55 -9.34
CA LEU A 13 10.37 5.11 -8.83
C LEU A 13 9.24 5.55 -9.75
N VAL A 14 9.03 4.76 -10.80
CA VAL A 14 7.98 4.98 -11.79
C VAL A 14 6.70 4.26 -11.33
N PRO A 15 5.56 4.97 -11.19
CA PRO A 15 4.26 4.34 -10.95
C PRO A 15 3.95 3.33 -12.05
N GLN A 16 3.50 2.13 -11.65
CA GLN A 16 3.15 1.08 -12.59
C GLN A 16 1.63 0.85 -12.55
N ALA A 17 1.03 0.74 -13.74
CA ALA A 17 -0.36 0.34 -13.83
C ALA A 17 -0.55 -1.05 -13.18
N PRO A 18 -1.66 -1.26 -12.46
CA PRO A 18 -1.95 -2.55 -11.86
C PRO A 18 -2.19 -3.61 -12.95
N ARG A 19 -1.60 -4.81 -12.76
CA ARG A 19 -1.61 -5.89 -13.75
C ARG A 19 -2.70 -6.94 -13.53
N PHE A 20 -3.30 -6.95 -12.35
CA PHE A 20 -4.28 -7.93 -11.92
C PHE A 20 -5.46 -7.22 -11.27
N THR A 21 -6.62 -7.87 -11.29
CA THR A 21 -7.86 -7.45 -10.63
C THR A 21 -8.21 -8.46 -9.53
N LEU A 22 -9.19 -8.16 -8.68
CA LEU A 22 -9.64 -9.09 -7.65
C LEU A 22 -10.37 -10.33 -8.20
N GLU A 23 -10.83 -10.26 -9.46
CA GLU A 23 -11.48 -11.38 -10.15
C GLU A 23 -10.45 -12.40 -10.63
N ASP A 24 -9.22 -11.96 -10.90
CA ASP A 24 -8.10 -12.83 -11.30
C ASP A 24 -7.54 -13.66 -10.11
N LEU A 25 -8.01 -13.42 -8.88
CA LEU A 25 -7.49 -14.05 -7.67
C LEU A 25 -8.50 -14.98 -7.01
N VAL A 26 -8.06 -16.22 -6.77
CA VAL A 26 -8.74 -17.15 -5.88
C VAL A 26 -8.34 -16.81 -4.43
N LEU A 27 -9.26 -16.17 -3.72
CA LEU A 27 -9.09 -15.78 -2.33
C LEU A 27 -9.96 -16.63 -1.41
N SER A 28 -9.43 -17.03 -0.25
CA SER A 28 -10.25 -17.58 0.83
C SER A 28 -11.29 -16.56 1.30
N ALA A 29 -12.40 -17.04 1.86
CA ALA A 29 -13.45 -16.16 2.39
C ALA A 29 -12.90 -15.17 3.42
N GLU A 30 -11.97 -15.62 4.26
CA GLU A 30 -11.28 -14.79 5.26
C GLU A 30 -10.49 -13.66 4.62
N THR A 31 -9.58 -13.97 3.69
CA THR A 31 -8.75 -12.96 3.01
C THR A 31 -9.60 -12.00 2.19
N ARG A 32 -10.65 -12.50 1.52
CA ARG A 32 -11.62 -11.67 0.81
C ARG A 32 -12.31 -10.70 1.78
N GLY A 33 -12.68 -11.14 2.97
CA GLY A 33 -13.23 -10.29 4.03
C GLY A 33 -12.27 -9.17 4.46
N HIS A 34 -10.98 -9.49 4.64
CA HIS A 34 -9.95 -8.48 4.96
C HIS A 34 -9.79 -7.45 3.85
N VAL A 35 -9.72 -7.90 2.59
CA VAL A 35 -9.65 -7.02 1.41
C VAL A 35 -10.84 -6.07 1.35
N LEU A 36 -12.06 -6.60 1.47
CA LEU A 36 -13.28 -5.78 1.40
C LEU A 36 -13.34 -4.75 2.53
N ARG A 37 -12.89 -5.09 3.74
CA ARG A 37 -12.79 -4.14 4.85
C ARG A 37 -11.86 -2.97 4.54
N VAL A 38 -10.68 -3.26 3.99
CA VAL A 38 -9.74 -2.21 3.59
C VAL A 38 -10.34 -1.33 2.49
N LEU A 39 -10.91 -1.94 1.45
CA LEU A 39 -11.53 -1.19 0.34
C LEU A 39 -12.69 -0.32 0.81
N ALA A 40 -13.56 -0.84 1.69
CA ALA A 40 -14.66 -0.08 2.27
C ALA A 40 -14.14 1.11 3.08
N MET A 41 -13.11 0.91 3.90
CA MET A 41 -12.50 1.99 4.69
C MET A 41 -11.88 3.08 3.81
N ARG A 42 -11.34 2.73 2.64
CA ARG A 42 -10.84 3.71 1.66
C ARG A 42 -11.97 4.43 0.93
N ARG A 43 -12.98 3.70 0.47
CA ARG A 43 -14.10 4.26 -0.31
C ARG A 43 -15.00 5.17 0.51
N HIS A 44 -15.14 4.90 1.80
CA HIS A 44 -16.00 5.67 2.71
C HIS A 44 -15.20 6.58 3.65
N GLU A 45 -13.97 6.95 3.27
CA GLU A 45 -13.10 7.73 4.16
C GLU A 45 -13.72 9.06 4.60
N SER A 46 -14.44 9.77 3.71
CA SER A 46 -15.11 11.02 4.08
C SER A 46 -16.24 10.82 5.08
N LEU A 47 -17.02 9.74 4.93
CA LEU A 47 -18.07 9.42 5.90
C LEU A 47 -17.46 9.14 7.27
N VAL A 48 -16.44 8.27 7.31
CA VAL A 48 -15.82 7.82 8.56
C VAL A 48 -15.06 8.95 9.24
N PHE A 49 -14.22 9.70 8.52
CA PHE A 49 -13.34 10.70 9.12
C PHE A 49 -13.98 12.08 9.25
N ASP A 50 -14.84 12.48 8.32
CA ASP A 50 -15.41 13.83 8.30
C ASP A 50 -16.80 13.86 8.92
N THR A 51 -17.68 12.94 8.53
CA THR A 51 -19.07 12.92 9.05
C THR A 51 -19.16 12.34 10.45
N TRP A 52 -18.49 11.21 10.71
CA TRP A 52 -18.47 10.60 12.05
C TRP A 52 -17.41 11.21 12.98
N GLY A 53 -16.58 12.13 12.46
CA GLY A 53 -15.64 12.91 13.26
C GLY A 53 -14.38 12.16 13.70
N LEU A 54 -14.10 10.96 13.17
CA LEU A 54 -12.88 10.23 13.54
C LEU A 54 -11.59 10.97 13.16
N GLY A 55 -11.65 11.90 12.19
CA GLY A 55 -10.50 12.71 11.81
C GLY A 55 -10.05 13.71 12.88
N ALA A 56 -10.90 14.04 13.84
CA ALA A 56 -10.56 14.92 14.96
C ALA A 56 -9.92 14.17 16.14
N LEU A 57 -9.97 12.84 16.13
CA LEU A 57 -9.46 12.03 17.24
C LEU A 57 -7.94 11.80 17.09
N PRO A 58 -7.17 11.97 18.19
CA PRO A 58 -5.77 11.56 18.22
C PRO A 58 -5.63 10.08 17.85
N HIS A 59 -4.59 9.73 17.10
CA HIS A 59 -4.25 8.37 16.65
C HIS A 59 -5.14 7.75 15.56
N PHE A 60 -6.32 8.31 15.26
CA PHE A 60 -7.12 7.88 14.11
C PHE A 60 -6.65 8.59 12.85
N THR A 61 -5.83 7.91 12.07
CA THR A 61 -5.33 8.46 10.80
C THR A 61 -6.07 7.87 9.62
N ARG A 62 -6.21 8.67 8.56
CA ARG A 62 -6.67 8.17 7.25
C ARG A 62 -5.69 7.21 6.61
N ARG A 63 -4.55 6.84 7.22
CA ARG A 63 -3.57 5.94 6.60
C ARG A 63 -3.93 4.49 6.88
N CYS A 64 -3.60 3.60 5.94
CA CYS A 64 -3.78 2.16 6.08
C CYS A 64 -2.48 1.49 5.69
N ALA A 65 -2.01 0.55 6.51
CA ALA A 65 -0.88 -0.30 6.23
C ALA A 65 -1.36 -1.75 6.21
N ILE A 66 -0.95 -2.49 5.19
CA ILE A 66 -1.31 -3.90 5.01
C ILE A 66 -0.02 -4.68 4.89
N ASN A 67 0.15 -5.71 5.71
CA ASN A 67 1.23 -6.66 5.58
C ASN A 67 0.72 -7.93 4.90
N LEU A 68 1.25 -8.25 3.72
CA LEU A 68 0.92 -9.47 3.00
C LEU A 68 2.03 -10.49 3.25
N HIS A 69 1.73 -11.55 4.00
CA HIS A 69 2.70 -12.59 4.35
C HIS A 69 2.24 -13.99 3.95
N GLY A 70 3.20 -14.90 3.77
CA GLY A 70 2.96 -16.30 3.44
C GLY A 70 4.04 -16.89 2.53
N PRO A 71 4.01 -18.21 2.26
CA PRO A 71 5.00 -18.90 1.42
C PRO A 71 5.22 -18.24 0.05
N PRO A 72 6.40 -18.37 -0.58
CA PRO A 72 6.62 -17.87 -1.94
C PRO A 72 5.59 -18.47 -2.91
N GLY A 73 5.15 -17.68 -3.90
CA GLY A 73 4.16 -18.11 -4.89
C GLY A 73 2.68 -18.00 -4.49
N THR A 74 2.34 -17.61 -3.25
CA THR A 74 0.93 -17.49 -2.79
C THR A 74 0.18 -16.24 -3.27
N GLY A 75 0.63 -15.58 -4.34
CA GLY A 75 -0.09 -14.45 -4.93
C GLY A 75 -0.05 -13.12 -4.16
N LYS A 76 0.85 -12.94 -3.17
CA LYS A 76 1.02 -11.67 -2.43
C LYS A 76 1.20 -10.45 -3.36
N THR A 77 2.12 -10.56 -4.32
CA THR A 77 2.37 -9.49 -5.29
C THR A 77 1.17 -9.26 -6.20
N SER A 78 0.50 -10.34 -6.64
CA SER A 78 -0.72 -10.24 -7.43
C SER A 78 -1.84 -9.53 -6.67
N LEU A 79 -1.97 -9.81 -5.36
CA LEU A 79 -2.96 -9.16 -4.51
C LEU A 79 -2.66 -7.66 -4.33
N ALA A 80 -1.39 -7.27 -4.22
CA ALA A 80 -1.02 -5.85 -4.19
C ALA A 80 -1.45 -5.10 -5.46
N HIS A 81 -1.26 -5.70 -6.64
CA HIS A 81 -1.76 -5.13 -7.90
C HIS A 81 -3.30 -5.09 -7.94
N ALA A 82 -3.97 -6.16 -7.54
CA ALA A 82 -5.43 -6.22 -7.50
C ALA A 82 -6.05 -5.18 -6.56
N MET A 83 -5.41 -4.92 -5.41
CA MET A 83 -5.80 -3.84 -4.50
C MET A 83 -5.63 -2.46 -5.12
N ALA A 84 -4.50 -2.21 -5.80
CA ALA A 84 -4.26 -0.95 -6.50
C ALA A 84 -5.30 -0.71 -7.61
N HIS A 85 -5.61 -1.74 -8.40
CA HIS A 85 -6.71 -1.70 -9.38
C HIS A 85 -8.05 -1.36 -8.74
N ALA A 86 -8.43 -2.08 -7.68
CA ALA A 86 -9.70 -1.87 -6.98
C ALA A 86 -9.82 -0.48 -6.32
N LEU A 87 -8.70 0.20 -6.08
CA LEU A 87 -8.62 1.57 -5.56
C LEU A 87 -8.50 2.64 -6.67
N GLY A 88 -8.35 2.24 -7.94
CA GLY A 88 -8.12 3.17 -9.05
C GLY A 88 -6.81 3.94 -8.92
N ARG A 89 -5.75 3.29 -8.42
CA ARG A 89 -4.43 3.89 -8.20
C ARG A 89 -3.33 3.12 -8.92
N ASP A 90 -2.30 3.83 -9.34
CA ASP A 90 -1.06 3.21 -9.77
C ASP A 90 -0.31 2.61 -8.58
N LEU A 91 0.47 1.57 -8.85
CA LEU A 91 1.28 0.88 -7.86
C LEU A 91 2.73 1.38 -7.92
N LEU A 92 3.20 1.91 -6.80
CA LEU A 92 4.60 2.24 -6.61
C LEU A 92 5.32 1.04 -5.98
N CYS A 93 6.23 0.41 -6.72
CA CYS A 93 6.94 -0.78 -6.26
C CYS A 93 8.37 -0.43 -5.85
N VAL A 94 8.72 -0.72 -4.59
CA VAL A 94 10.07 -0.53 -4.04
C VAL A 94 10.60 -1.90 -3.63
N ARG A 95 11.74 -2.33 -4.18
CA ARG A 95 12.43 -3.53 -3.69
C ARG A 95 13.55 -3.12 -2.74
N TYR A 96 13.86 -3.99 -1.80
CA TYR A 96 14.91 -3.75 -0.81
C TYR A 96 16.29 -3.48 -1.47
N SER A 97 16.61 -4.19 -2.55
CA SER A 97 17.83 -3.95 -3.36
C SER A 97 17.92 -2.54 -3.95
N ASP A 98 16.77 -1.92 -4.27
CA ASP A 98 16.70 -0.55 -4.79
C ASP A 98 16.99 0.47 -3.68
N ILE A 99 16.78 0.08 -2.41
CA ILE A 99 17.09 0.89 -1.23
C ILE A 99 18.57 0.74 -0.88
N GLU A 100 19.10 -0.50 -0.79
CA GLU A 100 20.51 -0.75 -0.43
C GLU A 100 21.50 -0.17 -1.44
N SER A 101 21.25 -0.31 -2.74
CA SER A 101 22.12 0.25 -3.79
C SER A 101 22.28 1.78 -3.70
N ARG A 102 21.33 2.48 -3.08
CA ARG A 102 21.41 3.93 -2.84
C ARG A 102 22.39 4.30 -1.72
N TYR A 103 22.61 3.41 -0.76
CA TYR A 103 23.46 3.67 0.40
C TYR A 103 24.91 3.17 0.23
N VAL A 104 25.18 2.30 -0.75
CA VAL A 104 26.54 1.82 -1.05
C VAL A 104 27.33 2.81 -1.93
N GLY A 105 26.65 3.74 -2.61
CA GLY A 105 27.28 4.75 -3.48
C GLY A 105 27.76 6.03 -2.79
N ASP A 106 27.39 6.25 -1.52
CA ASP A 106 27.74 7.45 -0.74
C ASP A 106 28.86 7.18 0.29
N THR A 107 29.72 6.19 0.03
CA THR A 107 30.95 6.04 0.83
C THR A 107 31.96 7.07 0.35
N PRO A 108 32.34 8.08 1.15
CA PRO A 108 33.45 8.94 0.79
C PRO A 108 34.71 8.09 0.89
N GLN A 109 35.42 7.99 -0.22
CA GLN A 109 36.82 7.58 -0.21
C GLN A 109 37.67 8.67 0.45
#